data_AF-A0A1X3EHC1-F1
#
_entry.id   AF-A0A1X3EHC1-F1
#
_cell.length_a   1.000
_cell.length_b   1.000
_cell.length_c   1.000
_cell.angle_alpha   90.00
_cell.angle_beta   90.00
_cell.angle_gamma   90.00
#
_symmetry.space_group_name_H-M   'P 1'
#
loop_
_entity.id
_entity.type
_entity.pdbx_description
1 polymer ?
#
loop_
_entity_poly.entity_id
_entity_poly.type
_entity_poly.pdbx_seq_one_letter_code
_entity_poly.pdbx_strand_id
1 'polypeptide(L)'
;MCRNIKTLFNFEPEATEDEIHASALQFVRKLSGFNKPSQANEAAFDRAVAEVSEAARKLLTSLHTHAPARDREVEAEKAKERSRLRFG
;
A
#
# COMPACT_ATOMS: atom_id res chain seq x y z
N MET A 1 -2.19 12.94 -8.51
CA MET A 1 -3.27 12.69 -7.54
C MET A 1 -2.82 11.52 -6.66
N CYS A 2 -2.54 11.76 -5.37
CA CYS A 2 -2.07 10.72 -4.45
C CYS A 2 -3.17 9.66 -4.28
N ARG A 3 -2.84 8.38 -4.50
CA ARG A 3 -3.78 7.28 -4.20
C ARG A 3 -3.71 6.96 -2.70
N ASN A 4 -4.79 6.42 -2.15
CA ASN A 4 -4.81 5.98 -0.76
C ASN A 4 -3.84 4.79 -0.57
N ILE A 5 -3.11 4.79 0.54
CA ILE A 5 -2.30 3.64 0.97
C ILE A 5 -3.27 2.56 1.49
N LYS A 6 -3.17 1.34 0.97
CA LYS A 6 -4.08 0.24 1.33
C LYS A 6 -3.58 -0.48 2.59
N THR A 7 -4.51 -0.99 3.39
CA THR A 7 -4.19 -1.96 4.45
C THR A 7 -3.86 -3.30 3.82
N LEU A 8 -2.71 -3.91 4.19
CA LEU A 8 -2.21 -5.15 3.60
C LEU A 8 -2.15 -6.35 4.57
N PHE A 9 -2.26 -6.12 5.87
CA PHE A 9 -2.18 -7.20 6.88
C PHE A 9 -3.45 -8.07 6.93
N ASN A 10 -3.33 -9.34 7.31
CA ASN A 10 -4.44 -10.27 7.54
C ASN A 10 -5.36 -10.46 6.33
N PHE A 11 -4.78 -10.81 5.19
CA PHE A 11 -5.49 -11.20 3.96
C PHE A 11 -5.07 -12.60 3.52
N GLU A 12 -5.99 -13.29 2.85
CA GLU A 12 -5.71 -14.54 2.15
C GLU A 12 -6.10 -14.38 0.67
N PRO A 13 -5.18 -14.58 -0.29
CA PRO A 13 -3.74 -14.78 -0.12
C PRO A 13 -3.01 -13.57 0.52
N GLU A 14 -1.83 -13.79 1.09
CA GLU A 14 -1.01 -12.75 1.72
C GLU A 14 -0.64 -11.60 0.76
N ALA A 15 -0.25 -10.44 1.31
CA ALA A 15 0.19 -9.26 0.57
C ALA A 15 1.30 -9.59 -0.42
N THR A 16 1.15 -9.18 -1.69
CA THR A 16 2.21 -9.40 -2.68
C THR A 16 3.27 -8.29 -2.62
N GLU A 17 4.44 -8.58 -3.18
CA GLU A 17 5.54 -7.62 -3.27
C GLU A 17 5.16 -6.33 -3.99
N ASP A 18 4.41 -6.47 -5.08
CA ASP A 18 3.95 -5.32 -5.85
C ASP A 18 3.01 -4.42 -5.03
N GLU A 19 2.20 -5.00 -4.14
CA GLU A 19 1.30 -4.24 -3.28
C GLU A 19 2.04 -3.51 -2.17
N ILE A 20 3.05 -4.16 -1.59
CA ILE A 20 3.95 -3.57 -0.60
C ILE A 20 4.71 -2.40 -1.24
N HIS A 21 5.33 -2.64 -2.39
CA HIS A 21 6.05 -1.62 -3.15
C HIS A 21 5.14 -0.47 -3.58
N ALA A 22 3.94 -0.75 -4.08
CA ALA A 22 2.97 0.28 -4.44
C ALA A 22 2.57 1.13 -3.22
N SER A 23 2.42 0.51 -2.05
CA SER A 23 2.09 1.20 -0.80
C SER A 23 3.23 2.08 -0.31
N ALA A 24 4.46 1.57 -0.35
CA ALA A 24 5.68 2.33 -0.05
C ALA A 24 5.85 3.54 -0.99
N LEU A 25 5.62 3.34 -2.30
CA LEU A 25 5.65 4.42 -3.29
C LEU A 25 4.64 5.52 -2.95
N GLN A 26 3.40 5.18 -2.61
CA GLN A 26 2.40 6.20 -2.23
C GLN A 26 2.78 6.91 -0.92
N PHE A 27 3.37 6.21 0.04
CA PHE A 27 3.88 6.81 1.27
C PHE A 27 4.97 7.85 0.98
N VAL A 28 5.98 7.50 0.18
CA VAL A 28 7.08 8.41 -0.17
C VAL A 28 6.57 9.59 -1.00
N ARG A 29 5.62 9.38 -1.93
CA ARG A 29 4.94 10.49 -2.65
C ARG A 29 4.22 11.44 -1.70
N LYS A 30 3.50 10.88 -0.72
CA LYS A 30 2.74 11.68 0.26
C LYS A 30 3.66 12.51 1.15
N LEU A 31 4.80 11.95 1.56
CA LEU A 31 5.78 12.62 2.41
C LEU A 31 6.56 13.70 1.64
N SER A 32 7.02 13.39 0.43
CA SER A 32 7.81 14.31 -0.38
C SER A 32 6.99 15.39 -1.11
N GLY A 33 5.69 15.15 -1.32
CA GLY A 33 4.84 15.99 -2.16
C GLY A 33 5.07 15.79 -3.67
N PHE A 34 5.98 14.91 -4.07
CA PHE A 34 6.27 14.63 -5.48
C PHE A 34 5.34 13.55 -6.02
N ASN A 35 4.69 13.79 -7.16
CA ASN A 35 4.08 12.70 -7.93
C ASN A 35 5.15 11.96 -8.77
N LYS A 36 6.12 12.72 -9.29
CA LYS A 36 7.32 12.25 -9.98
C LYS A 36 8.50 13.07 -9.46
N PRO A 37 9.60 12.45 -8.99
CA PRO A 37 10.77 13.20 -8.54
C PRO A 37 11.43 13.91 -9.74
N SER A 38 12.17 14.98 -9.47
CA SER A 38 13.11 15.54 -10.44
C SER A 38 14.29 14.58 -10.65
N GLN A 39 15.01 14.71 -11.77
CA GLN A 39 16.19 13.88 -12.05
C GLN A 39 17.23 13.95 -10.92
N ALA A 40 17.43 15.13 -10.33
CA ALA A 40 18.35 15.30 -9.20
C ALA A 40 17.93 14.54 -7.93
N ASN A 41 16.63 14.30 -7.75
CA ASN A 41 16.08 13.66 -6.55
C ASN A 41 15.70 12.18 -6.76
N GLU A 42 15.78 11.67 -7.99
CA GLU A 42 15.34 10.31 -8.37
C GLU A 42 16.01 9.25 -7.51
N ALA A 43 17.34 9.28 -7.40
CA ALA A 43 18.09 8.31 -6.59
C ALA A 43 17.77 8.37 -5.08
N ALA A 44 17.41 9.54 -4.54
CA ALA A 44 16.99 9.65 -3.14
C ALA A 44 15.57 9.12 -2.96
N PHE A 45 14.68 9.43 -3.91
CA PHE A 45 13.30 8.98 -3.92
C PHE A 45 13.20 7.45 -4.02
N ASP A 46 13.92 6.84 -4.96
CA ASP A 46 13.88 5.39 -5.19
C ASP A 46 14.45 4.60 -4.01
N ARG A 47 15.54 5.09 -3.40
CA ARG A 47 16.08 4.49 -2.16
C ARG A 47 15.07 4.51 -1.02
N ALA A 48 14.39 5.64 -0.81
CA ALA A 48 13.36 5.74 0.21
C ALA A 48 12.20 4.76 -0.04
N VAL A 49 11.79 4.57 -1.30
CA VAL A 49 10.75 3.58 -1.66
C VAL A 49 11.22 2.16 -1.34
N ALA A 50 12.46 1.81 -1.68
CA ALA A 50 13.02 0.48 -1.38
C ALA A 50 13.11 0.22 0.13
N GLU A 51 13.63 1.17 0.91
CA GLU A 51 13.76 1.05 2.36
C GLU A 51 12.40 0.91 3.06
N VAL A 52 11.41 1.70 2.65
CA VAL A 52 10.05 1.61 3.19
C VAL A 52 9.38 0.29 2.79
N SER A 53 9.62 -0.20 1.57
CA SER A 53 9.09 -1.50 1.11
C SER A 53 9.64 -2.62 1.98
N GLU A 54 10.94 -2.61 2.26
CA GLU A 54 11.59 -3.62 3.12
C GLU A 54 11.12 -3.53 4.58
N ALA A 55 10.96 -2.32 5.11
CA ALA A 55 10.40 -2.13 6.44
C ALA A 55 8.95 -2.65 6.53
N ALA A 56 8.13 -2.36 5.51
CA ALA A 56 6.74 -2.82 5.44
C ALA A 56 6.64 -4.34 5.29
N ARG A 57 7.49 -4.97 4.47
CA ARG A 57 7.60 -6.43 4.36
C ARG A 57 7.88 -7.06 5.72
N LYS A 58 8.94 -6.60 6.40
CA LYS A 58 9.32 -7.11 7.73
C LYS A 58 8.19 -6.97 8.73
N LEU A 59 7.53 -5.81 8.75
CA LEU A 59 6.36 -5.58 9.59
C LEU A 59 5.27 -6.63 9.30
N LEU A 60 4.83 -6.75 8.04
CA LEU A 60 3.74 -7.67 7.67
C LEU A 60 4.05 -9.12 8.03
N THR A 61 5.29 -9.57 7.83
CA THR A 61 5.73 -10.93 8.20
C THR A 61 5.83 -11.16 9.71
N SER A 62 5.99 -10.09 10.50
CA SER A 62 6.15 -10.17 11.97
C SER A 62 4.83 -10.05 12.74
N LEU A 63 3.78 -9.56 12.07
CA LEU A 63 2.48 -9.37 12.70
C LEU A 63 1.73 -10.69 12.78
N HIS A 64 1.14 -10.98 13.94
CA HIS A 64 0.29 -12.14 14.17
C HIS A 64 -1.08 -11.71 14.67
N THR A 65 -2.12 -12.46 14.29
CA THR A 65 -3.49 -12.21 14.75
C THR A 65 -4.24 -13.53 14.89
N HIS A 66 -5.20 -13.56 15.80
CA HIS A 66 -6.17 -14.66 15.94
C HIS A 66 -7.45 -14.42 15.14
N ALA A 67 -7.61 -13.23 14.55
CA ALA A 67 -8.76 -12.92 13.71
C ALA A 67 -8.70 -13.76 12.41
N PRO A 68 -9.86 -14.16 11.86
CA PRO A 68 -9.88 -14.83 10.56
C PRO A 68 -9.30 -13.92 9.47
N ALA A 69 -8.62 -14.54 8.51
CA ALA A 69 -8.07 -13.83 7.36
C ALA A 69 -9.20 -13.19 6.53
N ARG A 70 -8.92 -12.01 5.97
CA ARG A 70 -9.87 -11.31 5.11
C ARG A 70 -9.72 -11.76 3.67
N ASP A 71 -10.84 -11.98 3.01
CA ASP A 71 -10.89 -12.25 1.58
C ASP A 71 -10.76 -10.94 0.78
N ARG A 72 -9.86 -10.93 -0.20
CA ARG A 72 -9.54 -9.75 -1.01
C ARG A 72 -10.68 -9.36 -1.95
N GLU A 73 -11.35 -10.34 -2.55
CA GLU A 73 -12.45 -10.10 -3.48
C GLU A 73 -13.64 -9.51 -2.72
N VAL A 74 -13.96 -10.07 -1.56
CA VAL A 74 -15.02 -9.56 -0.68
C VAL A 74 -14.75 -8.11 -0.25
N GLU A 75 -13.51 -7.79 0.14
CA GLU A 75 -13.16 -6.42 0.53
C GLU A 75 -13.17 -5.43 -0.66
N ALA A 76 -12.80 -5.90 -1.86
CA ALA A 76 -12.90 -5.13 -3.09
C ALA A 76 -14.35 -4.83 -3.48
N GLU A 77 -15.25 -5.81 -3.38
CA GLU A 77 -16.68 -5.62 -3.65
C GLU A 77 -17.32 -4.67 -2.65
N LYS A 78 -17.02 -4.83 -1.35
CA LYS A 78 -17.46 -3.86 -0.33
C LYS A 78 -16.96 -2.45 -0.65
N ALA A 79 -15.74 -2.30 -1.16
CA ALA A 79 -15.21 -0.99 -1.55
C ALA A 79 -15.94 -0.40 -2.76
N LYS A 80 -16.27 -1.22 -3.77
CA LYS A 80 -17.07 -0.81 -4.94
C LYS A 80 -18.47 -0.38 -4.51
N GLU A 81 -19.12 -1.15 -3.65
CA GLU A 81 -20.45 -0.82 -3.14
C GLU A 81 -20.46 0.48 -2.35
N ARG A 82 -19.49 0.70 -1.45
CA ARG A 82 -19.32 1.98 -0.75
C ARG A 82 -19.12 3.14 -1.72
N SER A 83 -18.38 2.94 -2.81
CA SER A 83 -18.20 3.97 -3.84
C SER A 83 -19.51 4.27 -4.57
N ARG A 84 -20.28 3.24 -4.93
CA ARG A 84 -21.59 3.37 -5.58
C ARG A 84 -22.57 4.13 -4.68
N LEU A 85 -22.61 3.84 -3.38
CA LEU A 85 -23.48 4.57 -2.43
C LEU A 85 -23.09 6.04 -2.26
N ARG A 86 -21.80 6.37 -2.44
CA ARG A 86 -21.29 7.73 -2.23
C ARG A 86 -21.38 8.62 -3.48
N PHE A 87 -21.24 8.04 -4.66
CA PHE A 87 -21.09 8.77 -5.92
C PHE A 87 -22.08 8.37 -7.01
N GLY A 88 -22.91 7.35 -6.76
CA GLY A 88 -24.01 6.95 -7.64
C GLY A 88 -25.27 7.78 -7.44
#